data_AF-A0A6H1ZVH8-F1
#
_entry.id   AF-A0A6H1ZVH8-F1
#
_cell.length_a   1.000
_cell.length_b   1.000
_cell.length_c   1.000
_cell.angle_alpha   90.00
_cell.angle_beta   90.00
_cell.angle_gamma   90.00
#
_symmetry.space_group_name_H-M   'P 1'
#
loop_
_entity.id
_entity.type
_entity.pdbx_description
1 polymer ?
#
loop_
_entity_poly.entity_id
_entity_poly.type
_entity_poly.pdbx_seq_one_letter_code
_entity_poly.pdbx_strand_id
1 'polypeptide(L)'
;MRNGRLGRIGNFTLYKSNNYTAVTDTYQCYHVLSGHPKGLTFASQMTKMESLRAESTFGSIVRGLSVYGYKVTIPTALVDLYCRKG
;
A
#
# COMPACT_ATOMS: atom_id res chain seq x y z
N MET A 1 -7.07 19.72 1.11
CA MET A 1 -7.16 18.26 0.89
C MET A 1 -6.01 17.59 1.64
N ARG A 2 -6.27 16.94 2.78
CA ARG A 2 -5.21 16.45 3.70
C ARG A 2 -4.99 14.93 3.64
N ASN A 3 -5.85 14.17 2.93
CA ASN A 3 -5.87 12.70 2.93
C ASN A 3 -5.88 12.07 1.52
N GLY A 4 -5.54 12.83 0.47
CA GLY A 4 -5.51 12.30 -0.89
C GLY A 4 -6.88 11.95 -1.51
N ARG A 5 -8.00 12.04 -0.79
CA ARG A 5 -9.34 11.72 -1.33
C ARG A 5 -9.84 12.82 -2.25
N LEU A 6 -10.07 12.48 -3.53
CA LEU A 6 -10.56 13.38 -4.57
C LEU A 6 -12.09 13.50 -4.56
N GLY A 7 -12.79 12.38 -4.32
CA GLY A 7 -14.25 12.34 -4.37
C GLY A 7 -14.78 10.95 -4.67
N ARG A 8 -16.03 10.88 -5.15
CA ARG A 8 -16.68 9.63 -5.57
C ARG A 8 -17.21 9.79 -6.99
N ILE A 9 -16.93 8.82 -7.87
CA ILE A 9 -17.54 8.71 -9.21
C ILE A 9 -18.23 7.35 -9.23
N GLY A 10 -19.55 7.36 -9.42
CA GLY A 10 -20.39 6.18 -9.19
C GLY A 10 -20.21 5.63 -7.77
N ASN A 11 -19.92 4.32 -7.68
CA ASN A 11 -19.67 3.62 -6.42
C ASN A 11 -18.18 3.50 -6.07
N PHE A 12 -17.28 4.17 -6.82
CA PHE A 12 -15.85 4.18 -6.55
C PHE A 12 -15.42 5.45 -5.83
N THR A 13 -14.62 5.28 -4.76
CA THR A 13 -13.97 6.41 -4.07
C THR A 13 -12.59 6.63 -4.66
N LEU A 14 -12.34 7.83 -5.16
CA LEU A 14 -11.08 8.17 -5.82
C LEU A 14 -10.09 8.75 -4.82
N TYR A 15 -8.86 8.24 -4.91
CA TYR A 15 -7.71 8.69 -4.14
C TYR A 15 -6.57 9.07 -5.08
N LYS A 16 -5.88 10.16 -4.78
CA LYS A 16 -4.61 10.56 -5.39
C LYS A 16 -3.48 10.11 -4.49
N SER A 17 -2.58 9.31 -5.04
CA SER A 17 -1.34 8.89 -4.40
C SER A 17 -0.15 9.35 -5.26
N ASN A 18 1.01 9.53 -4.65
CA ASN A 18 2.29 9.64 -5.36
C ASN A 18 2.97 8.27 -5.53
N ASN A 19 2.48 7.24 -4.82
CA ASN A 19 3.01 5.88 -4.85
C ASN A 19 2.19 5.00 -5.79
N TYR A 20 2.24 5.32 -7.09
CA TYR A 20 1.69 4.48 -8.16
C TYR A 20 2.83 4.03 -9.07
N THR A 21 2.66 2.89 -9.73
CA THR A 21 3.67 2.38 -10.66
C THR A 21 3.60 3.17 -11.97
N ALA A 22 4.68 3.89 -12.28
CA ALA A 22 4.88 4.53 -13.58
C ALA A 22 5.64 3.59 -14.51
N VAL A 23 5.23 3.54 -15.78
CA VAL A 23 5.87 2.75 -16.84
C VAL A 23 6.13 3.67 -18.02
N THR A 24 7.35 3.62 -18.54
CA THR A 24 7.73 4.34 -19.75
C THR A 24 7.61 3.38 -20.93
N ASP A 25 6.62 3.64 -21.79
CA ASP A 25 6.51 3.03 -23.12
C ASP A 25 6.83 4.14 -24.16
N THR A 26 6.13 4.18 -25.30
CA THR A 26 6.14 5.31 -26.24
C THR A 26 5.75 6.63 -25.55
N TYR A 27 4.97 6.54 -24.46
CA TYR A 27 4.58 7.66 -23.60
C TYR A 27 4.75 7.29 -22.12
N GLN A 28 4.68 8.29 -21.24
CA GLN A 28 4.62 8.06 -19.80
C GLN A 28 3.22 7.56 -19.40
N CYS A 29 3.16 6.32 -18.94
CA CYS A 29 1.95 5.62 -18.55
C CYS A 29 1.98 5.22 -17.08
N TYR A 30 0.81 4.89 -16.55
CA TYR A 30 0.58 4.60 -15.14
C TYR A 30 -0.40 3.46 -14.97
N HIS A 31 -0.13 2.60 -14.00
CA HIS A 31 -1.05 1.57 -13.53
C HIS A 31 -1.92 2.13 -12.42
N VAL A 32 -3.23 2.05 -12.60
CA VAL A 32 -4.24 2.50 -11.64
C VAL A 32 -5.08 1.31 -11.20
N LEU A 33 -4.84 0.86 -9.97
CA LEU A 33 -5.59 -0.25 -9.38
C LEU A 33 -6.98 0.21 -8.95
N SER A 34 -7.99 -0.55 -9.36
CA SER A 34 -9.39 -0.34 -9.01
C SER A 34 -10.05 -1.68 -8.67
N GLY A 35 -11.09 -1.68 -7.83
CA GLY A 35 -11.80 -2.91 -7.51
C GLY A 35 -12.48 -2.89 -6.16
N HIS A 36 -12.79 -4.09 -5.66
CA HIS A 36 -13.45 -4.29 -4.37
C HIS A 36 -12.44 -4.70 -3.28
N PRO A 37 -12.55 -4.18 -2.04
CA PRO A 37 -11.61 -4.49 -0.94
C PRO A 37 -11.42 -5.98 -0.66
N LYS A 38 -12.44 -6.80 -0.94
CA LYS A 38 -12.42 -8.27 -0.79
C LYS A 38 -11.36 -8.96 -1.66
N GLY A 39 -10.89 -8.34 -2.75
CA GLY A 39 -9.91 -8.94 -3.66
C GLY A 39 -8.48 -9.00 -3.10
N LEU A 40 -8.16 -8.13 -2.14
CA LEU A 40 -6.83 -8.02 -1.54
C LEU A 40 -6.84 -8.54 -0.11
N THR A 41 -5.80 -9.26 0.27
CA THR A 41 -5.61 -9.73 1.64
C THR A 41 -4.23 -9.32 2.10
N PHE A 42 -4.18 -8.71 3.29
CA PHE A 42 -2.97 -8.28 3.95
C PHE A 42 -2.94 -8.91 5.35
N ALA A 43 -1.81 -9.52 5.69
CA ALA A 43 -1.54 -10.04 7.02
C ALA A 43 -0.30 -9.34 7.57
N SER A 44 -0.38 -8.86 8.80
CA SER A 44 0.76 -8.27 9.51
C SER A 44 0.80 -8.81 10.93
N GLN A 45 2.01 -9.07 11.40
CA GLN A 45 2.28 -9.59 12.73
C GLN A 45 3.55 -8.95 13.28
N MET A 46 3.48 -8.48 14.52
CA MET A 46 4.66 -8.15 15.31
C MET A 46 5.13 -9.40 16.03
N THR A 47 6.35 -9.83 15.75
CA THR A 47 6.97 -11.02 16.35
C THR A 47 8.29 -10.65 17.02
N LYS A 48 8.76 -11.48 17.96
CA LYS A 48 10.07 -11.32 18.61
C LYS A 48 10.29 -9.91 19.22
N MET A 49 9.30 -9.43 19.97
CA MET A 49 9.43 -8.18 20.71
C MET A 49 10.32 -8.43 21.93
N GLU A 50 11.45 -7.72 22.02
CA GLU A 50 12.37 -7.79 23.15
C GLU A 50 12.80 -6.38 23.60
N SER A 51 12.97 -6.22 24.90
CA SER A 51 13.53 -5.02 25.51
C SER A 51 14.97 -5.30 25.92
N LEU A 52 15.92 -4.56 25.36
CA LEU A 52 17.33 -4.65 25.75
C LEU A 52 17.78 -3.35 26.38
N ARG A 53 18.79 -3.44 27.25
CA ARG A 53 19.48 -2.25 27.74
C ARG A 53 20.37 -1.71 26.62
N ALA A 54 20.28 -0.41 26.33
CA ALA A 54 21.19 0.21 25.38
C ALA A 54 22.62 0.23 25.93
N GLU A 55 23.57 -0.22 25.12
CA GLU A 55 25.00 -0.24 25.49
C GLU A 55 25.65 1.15 25.37
N SER A 56 25.19 1.97 24.44
CA SER A 56 25.76 3.30 24.14
C SER A 56 25.09 4.46 24.86
N THR A 57 23.86 4.27 25.36
CA THR A 57 23.06 5.34 25.98
C THR A 57 22.37 4.86 27.24
N PHE A 58 22.04 5.78 28.14
CA PHE A 58 21.25 5.47 29.32
C PHE A 58 19.76 5.35 28.95
N GLY A 59 19.37 4.20 28.38
CA GLY A 59 17.98 3.87 28.06
C GLY A 59 17.77 2.38 27.77
N SER A 60 16.49 2.02 27.57
CA SER A 60 16.07 0.69 27.11
C SER A 60 15.59 0.79 25.67
N ILE A 61 16.07 -0.12 24.82
CA ILE A 61 15.66 -0.23 23.41
C ILE A 61 14.63 -1.35 23.32
N VAL A 62 13.49 -1.06 22.70
CA VAL A 62 12.55 -2.10 22.29
C VAL A 62 12.78 -2.38 20.81
N ARG A 63 13.08 -3.63 20.48
CA ARG A 63 13.14 -4.07 19.09
C ARG A 63 12.10 -5.16 18.85
N GLY A 64 11.62 -5.22 17.62
CA GLY A 64 10.59 -6.16 17.20
C GLY A 64 10.71 -6.43 15.72
N LEU A 65 10.32 -7.63 15.31
CA LEU A 65 10.26 -8.02 13.91
C LEU A 65 8.82 -7.84 13.40
N SER A 66 8.63 -6.87 12.53
CA SER A 66 7.36 -6.70 11.78
C SER A 66 7.38 -7.63 10.57
N VAL A 67 6.62 -8.72 10.65
CA VAL A 67 6.41 -9.65 9.54
C VAL A 67 5.10 -9.27 8.86
N TYR A 68 5.12 -9.11 7.55
CA TYR A 68 3.90 -8.83 6.78
C TYR A 68 3.91 -9.57 5.45
N GLY A 69 2.72 -9.78 4.92
CA GLY A 69 2.51 -10.42 3.62
C GLY A 69 1.22 -9.93 2.99
N TYR A 70 1.16 -9.98 1.67
CA TYR A 70 -0.03 -9.64 0.89
C TYR A 70 -0.26 -10.67 -0.21
N LYS A 71 -1.54 -10.90 -0.54
CA LYS A 71 -1.95 -11.79 -1.63
C LYS A 71 -3.26 -11.31 -2.24
N VAL A 72 -3.39 -11.48 -3.56
CA VAL A 72 -4.66 -11.37 -4.27
C VAL A 72 -5.42 -12.67 -4.10
N THR A 73 -6.52 -12.66 -3.32
CA THR A 73 -7.32 -13.86 -3.05
C THR A 73 -8.43 -14.05 -4.07
N ILE A 74 -8.98 -12.94 -4.60
CA ILE A 74 -10.05 -12.97 -5.60
C ILE A 74 -9.63 -12.04 -6.76
N PRO A 75 -8.98 -12.57 -7.80
CA PRO A 75 -8.47 -11.75 -8.90
C PRO A 75 -9.60 -11.09 -9.70
N THR A 76 -10.77 -11.73 -9.79
CA THR A 76 -11.94 -11.18 -10.51
C THR A 76 -12.53 -9.93 -9.87
N ALA A 77 -12.18 -9.61 -8.63
CA ALA A 77 -12.65 -8.43 -7.91
C ALA A 77 -11.73 -7.21 -8.10
N LEU A 78 -10.63 -7.34 -8.86
CA LEU A 78 -9.65 -6.28 -9.10
C LEU A 78 -9.49 -6.03 -10.60
N VAL A 79 -9.14 -4.80 -10.92
CA VAL A 79 -8.86 -4.32 -12.27
C VAL A 79 -7.61 -3.45 -12.19
N ASP A 80 -6.69 -3.69 -13.13
CA ASP A 80 -5.55 -2.82 -13.37
C ASP A 80 -5.83 -2.00 -14.63
N LEU A 81 -5.82 -0.67 -14.47
CA LEU A 81 -6.08 0.26 -15.57
C LEU A 81 -4.78 0.92 -16.00
N TYR A 82 -4.37 0.64 -17.24
CA TYR A 82 -3.20 1.26 -17.86
C TYR A 82 -3.61 2.56 -18.55
N CYS A 83 -3.11 3.69 -18.05
CA CYS A 83 -3.49 5.00 -18.56
C CYS A 83 -2.27 5.90 -18.81
N ARG A 84 -2.36 6.75 -19.82
CA ARG A 84 -1.38 7.81 -20.08
C ARG A 84 -1.93 9.15 -19.61
N LYS A 85 -1.04 10.06 -19.24
CA LYS A 85 -1.42 11.47 -19.07
C LYS A 85 -1.68 12.07 -20.46
N GLY A 86 -2.88 12.62 -20.65
CA GLY A 86 -3.23 13.40 -21.84
C GLY A 86 -2.57 14.78 -21.86
#